data_AF-A0A1D2IL87-F1
#
_entry.id   AF-A0A1D2IL87-F1
#
_cell.length_a   1.000
_cell.length_b   1.000
_cell.length_c   1.000
_cell.angle_alpha   90.00
_cell.angle_beta   90.00
_cell.angle_gamma   90.00
#
_symmetry.space_group_name_H-M   'P 1'
#
loop_
_entity.id
_entity.type
_entity.pdbx_description
1 polymer ?
#
loop_
_entity_poly.entity_id
_entity_poly.type
_entity_poly.pdbx_seq_one_letter_code
_entity_poly.pdbx_strand_id
1 'polypeptide(L)' 'MPGYVVTGHDKYGCGGIGSWYHKLARAGLYVCPTSPIPPGFRATTGSANQCSGLGGRLLVNA' A
#
# COMPACT_ATOMS: atom_id res chain seq x y z
N MET A 1 15.74 5.17 -7.61
CA MET A 1 14.79 4.26 -8.30
C MET A 1 13.51 4.21 -7.47
N PRO A 2 12.33 4.45 -8.04
CA PRO A 2 11.08 4.31 -7.30
C PRO A 2 10.90 2.83 -6.92
N GLY A 3 10.82 2.54 -5.61
CA GLY A 3 10.53 1.19 -5.12
C GLY A 3 9.06 0.81 -5.33
N TYR A 4 8.76 -0.49 -5.19
CA TYR A 4 7.40 -0.98 -5.20
C TYR A 4 6.77 -0.88 -3.81
N VAL A 5 5.48 -0.58 -3.78
CA VAL A 5 4.67 -0.46 -2.57
C VAL A 5 3.42 -1.32 -2.68
N VAL A 6 2.97 -1.84 -1.55
CA VAL A 6 1.75 -2.65 -1.45
C VAL A 6 0.55 -1.72 -1.37
N THR A 7 -0.40 -1.82 -2.29
CA THR A 7 -1.51 -0.86 -2.43
C THR A 7 -2.88 -1.46 -2.12
N GLY A 8 -2.94 -2.78 -2.00
CA GLY A 8 -4.16 -3.50 -1.68
C GLY A 8 -3.86 -4.91 -1.23
N HIS A 9 -4.86 -5.49 -0.58
CA HIS A 9 -4.90 -6.88 -0.16
C HIS A 9 -6.21 -7.45 -0.67
N ASP A 10 -6.19 -8.51 -1.48
CA ASP A 10 -7.38 -9.25 -1.87
C ASP A 10 -7.38 -10.59 -1.15
N LYS A 11 -8.33 -10.74 -0.22
CA LYS A 11 -8.48 -11.92 0.63
C LYS A 11 -8.85 -13.19 -0.16
N TYR A 12 -9.44 -13.03 -1.34
CA TYR A 12 -9.88 -14.13 -2.19
C TYR A 12 -8.84 -14.51 -3.25
N GLY A 13 -7.78 -13.72 -3.41
CA GLY A 13 -6.69 -14.01 -4.33
C GLY A 13 -5.90 -15.26 -3.93
N CYS A 14 -5.16 -15.82 -4.90
CA CYS A 14 -4.34 -17.03 -4.71
C CYS A 14 -5.14 -18.22 -4.10
N GLY A 15 -6.31 -18.53 -4.65
CA GLY A 15 -7.14 -19.64 -4.17
C GLY A 15 -7.71 -19.47 -2.77
N GLY A 16 -7.89 -18.22 -2.30
CA GLY A 16 -8.40 -17.91 -0.97
C GLY A 16 -7.34 -17.78 0.14
N ILE A 17 -6.05 -17.83 -0.22
CA ILE A 17 -4.93 -17.62 0.71
C ILE A 17 -4.71 -16.12 0.97
N GLY A 18 -5.14 -15.28 0.03
CA GLY A 18 -4.89 -13.85 0.03
C GLY A 18 -3.78 -13.48 -0.95
N SER A 19 -3.95 -12.33 -1.61
CA SER A 19 -2.96 -11.76 -2.52
C SER A 19 -2.74 -10.28 -2.24
N TRP A 20 -1.54 -9.79 -2.55
CA TRP A 20 -1.14 -8.42 -2.28
C TRP A 20 -0.80 -7.72 -3.59
N TYR A 21 -1.32 -6.50 -3.78
CA TYR A 21 -1.11 -5.73 -5.01
C TYR A 21 0.08 -4.80 -4.87
N HIS A 22 1.16 -5.08 -5.60
CA HIS A 22 2.31 -4.18 -5.65
C HIS A 22 2.18 -3.22 -6.83
N LYS A 23 2.41 -1.92 -6.58
CA LYS A 23 2.50 -0.90 -7.61
C LYS A 23 3.75 -0.06 -7.39
N LEU A 24 4.21 0.62 -8.44
CA LEU A 24 5.29 1.60 -8.30
C LEU A 24 4.86 2.70 -7.32
N ALA A 25 5.76 3.11 -6.42
CA ALA A 25 5.50 4.21 -5.50
C ALA A 25 5.23 5.51 -6.26
N ARG A 26 4.09 6.13 -5.96
CA ARG A 26 3.69 7.46 -6.43
C ARG A 26 2.96 8.20 -5.32
N ALA A 27 3.18 9.52 -5.28
CA ALA A 27 2.41 10.39 -4.40
C ALA A 27 0.92 10.32 -4.77
N GLY A 28 0.05 10.25 -3.77
CA GLY A 28 -1.40 10.12 -3.95
C GLY A 28 -1.93 8.68 -3.92
N LEU A 29 -1.07 7.66 -3.81
CA LEU A 29 -1.52 6.28 -3.59
C LEU A 29 -1.67 5.97 -2.10
N TYR A 30 -2.67 5.17 -1.76
CA TYR A 30 -2.75 4.51 -0.46
C TYR A 30 -1.92 3.23 -0.47
N VAL A 31 -1.04 3.14 0.52
CA VAL A 31 -0.16 2.00 0.76
C VAL A 31 -0.64 1.21 1.99
N CYS A 32 -0.58 -0.12 1.98
CA CYS A 32 -0.90 -0.94 3.15
C CYS A 32 0.15 -0.71 4.26
N PRO A 33 -0.23 -0.81 5.54
CA PRO A 33 0.66 -0.52 6.67
C PRO A 33 1.90 -1.42 6.75
N THR A 34 1.85 -2.60 6.15
CA THR A 34 2.97 -3.56 6.07
C THR A 34 3.95 -3.27 4.93
N SER A 35 3.66 -2.31 4.06
CA SER A 35 4.53 -2.03 2.92
C SER A 35 5.77 -1.23 3.33
N PRO A 36 6.95 -1.58 2.79
CA PRO A 36 8.11 -0.69 2.85
C PRO A 36 7.84 0.58 2.03
N ILE A 37 8.27 1.74 2.54
CA ILE A 37 8.18 3.02 1.84
C ILE A 37 9.54 3.35 1.25
N PRO A 38 9.65 3.46 -0.08
CA PRO A 38 10.93 3.78 -0.71
C PRO A 38 11.38 5.22 -0.41
N PRO A 39 12.69 5.48 -0.43
CA PRO A 39 13.25 6.81 -0.22
C PRO A 39 12.71 7.80 -1.25
N GLY A 40 12.43 9.02 -0.80
CA GLY A 40 11.75 10.07 -1.59
C GLY A 40 10.23 10.15 -1.36
N PHE A 41 9.67 9.24 -0.56
CA PHE A 41 8.27 9.27 -0.15
C PHE A 41 8.12 9.11 1.37
N ARG A 42 7.00 9.60 1.91
CA ARG A 42 6.59 9.40 3.30
C ARG A 42 5.10 9.03 3.36
N ALA A 43 4.72 8.25 4.36
CA ALA A 43 3.31 7.97 4.63
C ALA A 43 2.73 9.00 5.60
N THR A 44 1.62 9.62 5.22
CA THR A 44 0.89 10.59 6.04
C THR A 44 -0.42 9.98 6.55
N THR A 45 -1.56 10.39 6.01
CA THR A 45 -2.92 10.10 6.49
C THR A 45 -3.25 8.62 6.45
N GLY A 46 -3.78 8.08 7.54
CA GLY A 46 -4.30 6.71 7.63
C GLY A 46 -5.78 6.64 7.25
N SER A 47 -6.19 5.58 6.55
CA SER A 47 -7.58 5.23 6.26
C SER A 47 -7.82 3.76 6.60
N ALA A 48 -8.85 3.47 7.39
CA ALA A 48 -9.18 2.11 7.85
C ALA A 48 -9.75 1.20 6.73
N ASN A 49 -10.38 1.79 5.72
CA ASN A 49 -11.06 1.05 4.65
C ASN A 49 -10.12 0.55 3.56
N GLN A 50 -8.83 0.89 3.64
CA GLN A 50 -7.82 0.46 2.67
C GLN A 50 -7.35 -0.97 2.95
N CYS A 51 -6.80 -1.61 1.92
CA CYS A 51 -6.25 -2.97 1.98
C CYS A 51 -7.22 -3.97 2.61
N SER A 52 -8.47 -3.94 2.15
CA SER A 52 -9.55 -4.82 2.62
C SER A 52 -9.80 -4.76 4.13
N GLY A 53 -9.65 -3.58 4.73
CA GLY A 53 -9.93 -3.34 6.16
C GLY A 53 -8.71 -3.47 7.07
N LEU A 54 -7.52 -3.71 6.53
CA LEU A 54 -6.26 -3.69 7.29
C LEU A 54 -5.78 -2.27 7.60
N GLY A 55 -6.42 -1.28 6.98
CA GLY A 55 -5.97 0.08 6.96
C GLY A 55 -4.91 0.31 5.88
N GLY A 56 -4.62 1.57 5.62
CA GLY A 56 -3.63 2.01 4.67
C GLY A 56 -3.27 3.46 4.91
N ARG A 57 -2.08 3.88 4.48
CA ARG A 57 -1.60 5.25 4.64
C ARG A 57 -1.40 5.91 3.28
N LEU A 58 -1.71 7.19 3.17
CA LEU A 58 -1.48 7.96 1.95
C LEU A 58 0.01 8.22 1.79
N LEU A 59 0.53 7.88 0.63
CA LEU A 59 1.91 8.07 0.25
C LEU A 59 2.05 9.46 -0.38
N VAL A 60 2.95 10.29 0.14
CA VAL A 60 3.25 11.64 -0.37
C VAL A 60 4.74 11.76 -0.62
N ASN A 61 5.16 12.68 -1.49
CA ASN A 61 6.58 12.98 -1.66
C ASN A 61 7.17 13.47 -0.34
N ALA A 62 8.35 12.96 0.00
CA ALA A 62 9.09 13.34 1.21
C ALA A 62 9.52 14.80 1.13
#